data_AF-A0AAV6GEA6-F1
#
_entry.id   AF-A0AAV6GEA6-F1
#
_cell.length_a   1.000
_cell.length_b   1.000
_cell.length_c   1.000
_cell.angle_alpha   90.00
_cell.angle_beta   90.00
_cell.angle_gamma   90.00
#
_symmetry.space_group_name_H-M   'P 1'
#
loop_
_entity.id
_entity.type
_entity.pdbx_description
1 polymer ?
#
loop_
_entity_poly.entity_id
_entity_poly.type
_entity_poly.pdbx_seq_one_letter_code
_entity_poly.pdbx_strand_id
1 'polypeptide(L)'
;MLHMNVMTGKFVFFKGSRYWVFREADLEPGYPQELFHYGQGIPTDRIETAIWWEPAGHTYFFRGNQYWRFKEETRLVDEGYPKPVSVWNGIPASIKGAFLSEDGEYTYFYKGTQYWKLDNAKLQVEKGYPKSIVKDFMGCTVYWSPDVDTDSNPDGGKGADEDPTVNGDSSHEDGKEEEDEEKDKEIDVVVKVNDRDDHVLTLVLITVPLVLILCILGVIYVIISTLQNKETPKLLVHCKRSLQEWV
;
A
#
# COMPACT_ATOMS: atom_id res chain seq x y z
N MET A 1 7.87 16.87 7.25
CA MET A 1 6.48 16.36 7.23
C MET A 1 6.05 16.14 5.79
N LEU A 2 5.25 15.10 5.52
CA LEU A 2 4.68 14.76 4.20
C LEU A 2 3.17 14.98 4.23
N HIS A 3 2.61 15.57 3.18
CA HIS A 3 1.19 15.76 2.98
C HIS A 3 0.83 15.51 1.52
N MET A 4 -0.25 14.78 1.24
CA MET A 4 -0.75 14.63 -0.11
C MET A 4 -1.76 15.75 -0.40
N ASN A 5 -1.49 16.55 -1.43
CA ASN A 5 -2.47 17.49 -1.94
C ASN A 5 -3.50 16.71 -2.77
N VAL A 6 -4.67 16.48 -2.18
CA VAL A 6 -5.69 15.59 -2.74
C VAL A 6 -6.27 16.12 -4.04
N MET A 7 -6.30 17.45 -4.25
CA MET A 7 -6.82 18.04 -5.50
C MET A 7 -5.91 17.76 -6.70
N THR A 8 -4.59 17.67 -6.47
CA THR A 8 -3.61 17.51 -7.56
C THR A 8 -2.98 16.12 -7.61
N GLY A 9 -3.19 15.29 -6.59
CA GLY A 9 -2.50 14.01 -6.41
C GLY A 9 -1.01 14.13 -6.15
N LYS A 10 -0.50 15.34 -5.89
CA LYS A 10 0.93 15.59 -5.65
C LYS A 10 1.29 15.46 -4.16
N PHE A 11 2.51 15.00 -3.90
CA PHE A 11 3.05 14.92 -2.56
C PHE A 11 3.81 16.21 -2.21
N VAL A 12 3.45 16.85 -1.12
CA VAL A 12 4.08 18.07 -0.60
C VAL A 12 4.89 17.71 0.65
N PHE A 13 6.17 18.08 0.65
CA PHE A 13 7.05 17.91 1.80
C PHE A 13 7.41 19.26 2.39
N PHE A 14 7.30 19.38 3.71
CA PHE A 14 7.68 20.58 4.46
C PHE A 14 8.89 20.29 5.34
N LYS A 15 9.90 21.17 5.28
CA LYS A 15 11.09 21.15 6.16
C LYS A 15 11.59 22.57 6.41
N GLY A 16 11.56 22.99 7.67
CA GLY A 16 11.86 24.39 8.02
C GLY A 16 10.94 25.34 7.28
N SER A 17 11.48 26.46 6.79
CA SER A 17 10.73 27.47 6.04
C SER A 17 10.52 27.12 4.56
N ARG A 18 10.77 25.88 4.15
CA ARG A 18 10.73 25.46 2.75
C ARG A 18 9.81 24.27 2.51
N TYR A 19 9.36 24.18 1.26
CA TYR A 19 8.58 23.05 0.79
C TYR A 19 9.05 22.54 -0.58
N TRP A 20 8.75 21.27 -0.84
CA TRP A 20 9.01 20.55 -2.09
C TRP A 20 7.70 19.93 -2.55
N VAL A 21 7.50 19.85 -3.87
CA VAL A 21 6.36 19.16 -4.45
C VAL A 21 6.89 18.05 -5.35
N PHE A 22 6.36 16.85 -5.15
CA PHE A 22 6.68 15.66 -5.90
C PHE A 22 5.45 15.16 -6.64
N ARG A 23 5.67 14.61 -7.81
CA ARG A 23 4.71 13.75 -8.52
C ARG A 23 5.25 12.33 -8.41
N GLU A 24 4.55 11.47 -7.69
CA GLU A 24 5.07 10.15 -7.34
C GLU A 24 6.44 10.25 -6.66
N ALA A 25 7.51 9.79 -7.32
CA ALA A 25 8.89 9.86 -6.85
C ALA A 25 9.68 11.04 -7.44
N ASP A 26 9.13 11.76 -8.42
CA ASP A 26 9.84 12.82 -9.14
C ASP A 26 9.63 14.19 -8.49
N LEU A 27 10.73 14.89 -8.23
CA LEU A 27 10.70 16.27 -7.75
C LEU A 27 10.26 17.20 -8.88
N GLU A 28 9.24 18.03 -8.64
CA GLU A 28 8.77 18.98 -9.65
C GLU A 28 9.80 20.13 -9.85
N PRO A 29 9.94 20.68 -11.07
CA PRO A 29 10.88 21.76 -11.34
C PRO A 29 10.58 23.03 -10.52
N GLY A 30 11.65 23.71 -10.08
CA GLY A 30 11.53 24.99 -9.34
C GLY A 30 11.34 24.84 -7.83
N TYR A 31 11.52 23.63 -7.28
CA TYR A 31 11.54 23.36 -5.84
C TYR A 31 12.97 23.10 -5.32
N PRO A 32 13.27 23.40 -4.04
CA PRO A 32 12.36 23.92 -3.02
C PRO A 32 11.96 25.37 -3.21
N GLN A 33 10.80 25.74 -2.65
CA GLN A 33 10.35 27.12 -2.53
C GLN A 33 10.14 27.49 -1.06
N GLU A 34 10.19 28.79 -0.76
CA GLU A 34 9.91 29.30 0.58
C GLU A 34 8.42 29.16 0.91
N LEU A 35 8.11 28.88 2.18
CA LEU A 35 6.79 28.49 2.63
C LEU A 35 5.73 29.57 2.40
N PHE A 36 6.11 30.85 2.43
CA PHE A 36 5.19 31.94 2.13
C PHE A 36 4.66 31.91 0.68
N HIS A 37 5.35 31.26 -0.26
CA HIS A 37 4.85 31.01 -1.61
C HIS A 37 3.83 29.87 -1.66
N TYR A 38 3.79 28.99 -0.65
CA TYR A 38 2.80 27.93 -0.60
C TYR A 38 1.41 28.54 -0.43
N GLY A 39 1.20 29.40 0.56
CA GLY A 39 -0.10 30.03 0.76
C GLY A 39 -0.05 31.16 1.77
N GLN A 40 -1.05 32.03 1.71
CA GLN A 40 -1.12 33.20 2.59
C GLN A 40 -1.82 32.86 3.91
N GLY A 41 -1.23 33.30 5.01
CA GLY A 41 -1.74 33.10 6.38
C GLY A 41 -1.27 31.83 7.09
N ILE A 42 -0.52 30.94 6.41
CA ILE A 42 0.07 29.75 7.04
C ILE A 42 1.29 30.12 7.91
N PRO A 43 1.76 29.24 8.81
CA PRO A 43 3.01 29.46 9.52
C PRO A 43 4.19 29.65 8.56
N THR A 44 5.06 30.62 8.82
CA THR A 44 6.16 30.97 7.89
C THR A 44 7.51 30.31 8.23
N ASP A 45 7.69 29.83 9.45
CA ASP A 45 8.93 29.22 9.92
C ASP A 45 9.00 27.71 9.68
N ARG A 46 7.90 26.97 9.95
CA ARG A 46 7.75 25.53 9.68
C ARG A 46 6.32 25.04 9.88
N ILE A 47 6.01 23.90 9.26
CA ILE A 47 4.79 23.12 9.50
C ILE A 47 5.18 21.79 10.16
N GLU A 48 4.55 21.45 11.28
CA GLU A 48 4.83 20.21 12.02
C GLU A 48 3.95 19.06 11.57
N THR A 49 2.68 19.33 11.26
CA THR A 49 1.73 18.35 10.70
C THR A 49 0.80 19.03 9.72
N ALA A 50 0.41 18.31 8.68
CA ALA A 50 -0.52 18.75 7.65
C ALA A 50 -1.43 17.57 7.29
N ILE A 51 -2.75 17.77 7.30
CA ILE A 51 -3.73 16.74 6.96
C ILE A 51 -4.84 17.35 6.11
N TRP A 52 -5.15 16.70 4.98
CA TRP A 52 -6.38 17.00 4.25
C TRP A 52 -7.53 16.35 5.00
N TRP A 53 -8.46 17.13 5.55
CA TRP A 53 -9.57 16.57 6.31
C TRP A 53 -10.81 16.55 5.43
N GLU A 54 -11.05 15.39 4.82
CA GLU A 54 -12.10 15.16 3.82
C GLU A 54 -13.49 15.65 4.24
N PRO A 55 -13.98 15.43 5.49
CA PRO A 55 -15.32 15.87 5.86
C PRO A 55 -15.53 17.38 5.75
N ALA A 56 -14.47 18.17 5.91
CA ALA A 56 -14.53 19.61 5.77
C ALA A 56 -14.04 20.11 4.41
N GLY A 57 -13.27 19.32 3.66
CA GLY A 57 -12.64 19.74 2.40
C GLY A 57 -11.60 20.85 2.58
N HIS A 58 -10.82 20.81 3.67
CA HIS A 58 -9.75 21.79 3.93
C HIS A 58 -8.48 21.06 4.37
N THR A 59 -7.32 21.66 4.09
CA THR A 59 -6.05 21.23 4.69
C THR A 59 -5.89 21.88 6.07
N TYR A 60 -5.57 21.08 7.08
CA TYR A 60 -5.30 21.55 8.43
C TYR A 60 -3.80 21.49 8.70
N PHE A 61 -3.19 22.64 8.96
CA PHE A 61 -1.79 22.74 9.36
C PHE A 61 -1.69 22.87 10.88
N PHE A 62 -0.71 22.21 11.47
CA PHE A 62 -0.44 22.26 12.91
C PHE A 62 0.99 22.69 13.16
N ARG A 63 1.15 23.54 14.16
CA ARG A 63 2.45 24.01 14.66
C ARG A 63 2.30 24.38 16.13
N GLY A 64 3.09 23.75 17.00
CA GLY A 64 3.04 24.03 18.43
C GLY A 64 1.67 23.68 19.01
N ASN A 65 1.05 24.64 19.72
CA ASN A 65 -0.29 24.50 20.28
C ASN A 65 -1.39 25.11 19.40
N GLN A 66 -1.08 25.42 18.13
CA GLN A 66 -2.00 26.07 17.19
C GLN A 66 -2.23 25.23 15.93
N TYR A 67 -3.38 25.47 15.30
CA TYR A 67 -3.70 24.92 14.00
C TYR A 67 -4.38 25.96 13.09
N TRP A 68 -4.20 25.80 11.78
CA TRP A 68 -4.71 26.65 10.71
C TRP A 68 -5.60 25.81 9.81
N ARG A 69 -6.73 26.39 9.38
CA ARG A 69 -7.59 25.78 8.35
C ARG A 69 -7.32 26.48 7.02
N PHE A 70 -6.82 25.74 6.05
CA PHE A 70 -6.33 26.22 4.77
C PHE A 70 -7.21 25.73 3.62
N LYS A 71 -7.60 26.67 2.76
CA LYS A 71 -8.31 26.41 1.52
C LYS A 71 -7.30 26.18 0.41
N GLU A 72 -7.28 24.97 -0.13
CA GLU A 72 -6.32 24.60 -1.16
C GLU A 72 -6.64 25.32 -2.49
N GLU A 73 -7.90 25.63 -2.77
CA GLU A 73 -8.36 26.27 -4.00
C GLU A 73 -7.90 27.73 -4.10
N THR A 74 -8.09 28.49 -3.03
CA THR A 74 -7.72 29.90 -2.97
C THR A 74 -6.30 30.12 -2.45
N ARG A 75 -5.69 29.10 -1.87
CA ARG A 75 -4.38 29.14 -1.19
C ARG A 75 -4.36 30.12 -0.02
N LEU A 76 -5.48 30.21 0.69
CA LEU A 76 -5.70 31.12 1.83
C LEU A 76 -6.07 30.35 3.10
N VAL A 77 -5.56 30.83 4.23
CA VAL A 77 -6.08 30.46 5.55
C VAL A 77 -7.41 31.17 5.81
N ASP A 78 -8.35 30.45 6.41
CA ASP A 78 -9.64 31.02 6.81
C ASP A 78 -9.53 32.10 7.89
N GLU A 79 -10.45 33.06 7.84
CA GLU A 79 -10.59 34.08 8.88
C GLU A 79 -10.85 33.45 10.26
N GLY A 80 -10.23 34.04 11.29
CA GLY A 80 -10.34 33.54 12.67
C GLY A 80 -9.42 32.37 13.01
N TYR A 81 -8.46 32.03 12.13
CA TYR A 81 -7.35 31.12 12.41
C TYR A 81 -6.02 31.90 12.58
N PRO A 82 -5.05 31.36 13.35
CA PRO A 82 -5.04 30.05 13.98
C PRO A 82 -5.95 29.90 15.19
N LYS A 83 -6.35 28.66 15.47
CA LYS A 83 -7.08 28.26 16.68
C LYS A 83 -6.22 27.33 17.55
N PRO A 84 -6.50 27.23 18.86
CA PRO A 84 -5.74 26.33 19.74
C PRO A 84 -6.04 24.87 19.42
N VAL A 85 -5.02 24.01 19.50
CA VAL A 85 -5.13 22.56 19.29
C VAL A 85 -6.09 21.90 20.28
N SER A 86 -6.36 22.51 21.43
CA SER A 86 -7.33 22.01 22.42
C SER A 86 -8.75 21.83 21.88
N VAL A 87 -9.10 22.44 20.74
CA VAL A 87 -10.35 22.17 20.00
C VAL A 87 -10.44 20.70 19.57
N TRP A 88 -9.30 20.09 19.24
CA TRP A 88 -9.17 18.67 18.93
C TRP A 88 -9.04 17.89 20.24
N ASN A 89 -10.17 17.62 20.90
CA ASN A 89 -10.20 17.18 22.30
C ASN A 89 -9.36 15.92 22.55
N GLY A 90 -8.30 16.05 23.36
CA GLY A 90 -7.39 14.96 23.71
C GLY A 90 -6.12 14.86 22.85
N ILE A 91 -5.98 15.69 21.81
CA ILE A 91 -4.76 15.76 20.99
C ILE A 91 -3.72 16.66 21.68
N PRO A 92 -2.47 16.19 21.88
CA PRO A 92 -1.43 17.01 22.48
C PRO A 92 -0.89 18.06 21.50
N ALA A 93 -0.25 19.11 22.03
CA ALA A 93 0.50 20.05 21.21
C ALA A 93 1.72 19.40 20.53
N SER A 94 2.17 19.99 19.43
CA SER A 94 3.35 19.57 18.64
C SER A 94 3.29 18.11 18.17
N ILE A 95 2.15 17.73 17.58
CA ILE A 95 2.02 16.50 16.80
C ILE A 95 3.04 16.48 15.63
N LYS A 96 3.48 15.29 15.24
CA LYS A 96 4.50 15.08 14.21
C LYS A 96 3.95 14.52 12.90
N GLY A 97 2.74 13.97 12.93
CA GLY A 97 1.96 13.74 11.73
C GLY A 97 0.55 13.29 12.04
N ALA A 98 -0.26 13.22 10.99
CA ALA A 98 -1.63 12.75 11.07
C ALA A 98 -2.06 12.14 9.74
N PHE A 99 -3.00 11.19 9.79
CA PHE A 99 -3.62 10.57 8.62
C PHE A 99 -5.04 10.09 8.97
N LEU A 100 -5.92 9.98 7.97
CA LEU A 100 -7.26 9.46 8.16
C LEU A 100 -7.29 7.93 8.07
N SER A 101 -8.29 7.32 8.69
CA SER A 101 -8.71 5.95 8.35
C SER A 101 -9.25 5.90 6.92
N GLU A 102 -9.29 4.69 6.35
CA GLU A 102 -9.76 4.44 4.99
C GLU A 102 -11.23 4.89 4.77
N ASP A 103 -12.06 4.75 5.81
CA ASP A 103 -13.47 5.18 5.83
C ASP A 103 -13.65 6.68 6.20
N GLY A 104 -12.57 7.37 6.56
CA GLY A 104 -12.62 8.76 7.03
C GLY A 104 -13.30 8.97 8.39
N GLU A 105 -13.70 7.92 9.12
CA GLU A 105 -14.36 8.05 10.42
C GLU A 105 -13.41 8.50 11.54
N TYR A 106 -12.12 8.17 11.41
CA TYR A 106 -11.11 8.46 12.41
C TYR A 106 -9.93 9.20 11.83
N THR A 107 -9.33 10.07 12.66
CA THR A 107 -8.02 10.67 12.37
C THR A 107 -7.01 10.16 13.38
N TYR A 108 -5.90 9.61 12.88
CA TYR A 108 -4.78 9.18 13.71
C TYR A 108 -3.74 10.28 13.75
N PHE A 109 -3.38 10.73 14.94
CA PHE A 109 -2.30 11.68 15.20
C PHE A 109 -1.15 10.96 15.87
N TYR A 110 0.10 11.29 15.54
CA TYR A 110 1.26 10.71 16.22
C TYR A 110 2.26 11.75 16.70
N LYS A 111 2.96 11.41 17.79
CA LYS A 111 4.02 12.20 18.40
C LYS A 111 4.98 11.26 19.11
N GLY A 112 6.25 11.29 18.71
CA GLY A 112 7.24 10.33 19.22
C GLY A 112 6.83 8.90 18.88
N THR A 113 6.82 8.02 19.89
CA THR A 113 6.43 6.61 19.75
C THR A 113 4.95 6.35 20.04
N GLN A 114 4.17 7.41 20.24
CA GLN A 114 2.75 7.34 20.61
C GLN A 114 1.85 7.84 19.49
N TYR A 115 0.64 7.30 19.44
CA TYR A 115 -0.42 7.76 18.56
C TYR A 115 -1.78 7.84 19.28
N TRP A 116 -2.63 8.75 18.80
CA TRP A 116 -3.98 9.04 19.29
C TRP A 116 -4.97 8.80 18.16
N LYS A 117 -6.06 8.08 18.43
CA LYS A 117 -7.18 7.91 17.50
C LYS A 117 -8.29 8.89 17.88
N LEU A 118 -8.57 9.85 17.01
CA LEU A 118 -9.65 10.81 17.14
C LEU A 118 -10.88 10.31 16.37
N ASP A 119 -12.04 10.29 17.02
CA ASP A 119 -13.34 10.16 16.36
C ASP A 119 -13.69 11.50 15.70
N ASN A 120 -13.86 11.50 14.37
CA ASN A 120 -14.10 12.72 13.61
C ASN A 120 -15.51 13.30 13.84
N ALA A 121 -16.51 12.47 14.15
CA ALA A 121 -17.87 12.90 14.40
C ALA A 121 -18.00 13.56 15.78
N LYS A 122 -17.33 13.00 16.79
CA LYS A 122 -17.31 13.54 18.17
C LYS A 122 -16.25 14.62 18.38
N LEU A 123 -15.28 14.74 17.47
CA LEU A 123 -14.07 15.55 17.61
C LEU A 123 -13.37 15.29 18.95
N GLN A 124 -13.20 14.01 19.29
CA GLN A 124 -12.65 13.58 20.58
C GLN A 124 -11.79 12.32 20.43
N VAL A 125 -10.69 12.27 21.18
CA VAL A 125 -9.84 11.08 21.25
C VAL A 125 -10.58 9.94 21.93
N GLU A 126 -10.52 8.77 21.30
CA GLU A 126 -11.12 7.53 21.81
C GLU A 126 -10.50 7.08 23.14
N LYS A 127 -11.27 6.38 23.96
CA LYS A 127 -10.77 5.84 25.23
C LYS A 127 -9.67 4.81 25.00
N GLY A 128 -8.67 4.78 25.88
CA GLY A 128 -7.54 3.85 25.80
C GLY A 128 -6.39 4.30 24.88
N TYR A 129 -6.40 5.58 24.46
CA TYR A 129 -5.28 6.24 23.77
C TYR A 129 -4.55 7.21 24.73
N PRO A 130 -3.25 7.49 24.51
CA PRO A 130 -2.43 7.04 23.39
C PRO A 130 -2.01 5.57 23.44
N LYS A 131 -1.69 5.02 22.26
CA LYS A 131 -1.11 3.69 22.07
C LYS A 131 0.26 3.78 21.39
N SER A 132 0.99 2.67 21.32
CA SER A 132 2.37 2.63 20.78
C SER A 132 2.37 2.39 19.27
N ILE A 133 2.89 3.34 18.50
CA ILE A 133 3.04 3.18 17.04
C ILE A 133 4.02 2.04 16.71
N VAL A 134 5.05 1.87 17.55
CA VAL A 134 6.08 0.83 17.38
C VAL A 134 5.46 -0.57 17.50
N LYS A 135 4.55 -0.73 18.46
CA LYS A 135 3.85 -2.01 18.67
C LYS A 135 2.79 -2.25 17.60
N ASP A 136 1.91 -1.27 17.38
CA ASP A 136 0.67 -1.50 16.64
C ASP A 136 0.83 -1.29 15.12
N PHE A 137 1.76 -0.43 14.68
CA PHE A 137 1.99 -0.14 13.25
C PHE A 137 3.25 -0.78 12.71
N MET A 138 4.34 -0.77 13.49
CA MET A 138 5.63 -1.32 13.04
C MET A 138 5.77 -2.82 13.35
N GLY A 139 4.76 -3.44 13.96
CA GLY A 139 4.74 -4.88 14.26
C GLY A 139 5.81 -5.34 15.25
N CYS A 140 6.38 -4.43 16.04
CA CYS A 140 7.45 -4.77 16.98
C CYS A 140 6.86 -5.40 18.25
N THR A 141 7.14 -6.67 18.48
CA THR A 141 6.91 -7.34 19.75
C THR A 141 8.08 -7.07 20.69
N VAL A 142 7.81 -6.39 21.80
CA VAL A 142 8.83 -6.24 22.86
C VAL A 142 8.85 -7.55 23.63
N TYR A 143 9.64 -8.52 23.17
CA TYR A 143 9.99 -9.68 23.99
C TYR A 143 10.94 -9.20 25.07
N TRP A 144 10.42 -9.04 26.29
CA TRP A 144 11.25 -8.95 27.47
C TRP A 144 11.80 -10.35 27.72
N SER A 145 12.97 -10.66 27.18
CA SER A 145 13.77 -11.78 27.68
C SER A 145 14.64 -11.25 28.81
N PRO A 146 14.37 -11.59 30.08
CA PRO A 146 15.41 -11.55 31.09
C PRO A 146 16.42 -12.66 30.74
N ASP A 147 17.66 -12.25 30.54
CA ASP A 147 18.89 -13.05 30.58
C ASP A 147 19.02 -14.21 29.56
N VAL A 148 19.76 -13.97 28.46
CA VAL A 148 20.51 -15.03 27.78
C VAL A 148 21.88 -14.48 27.35
N ASP A 149 22.84 -14.57 28.25
CA ASP A 149 24.25 -14.72 27.90
C ASP A 149 24.51 -16.20 27.64
N THR A 150 24.71 -16.63 26.39
CA THR A 150 25.57 -17.80 26.12
C THR A 150 26.10 -17.78 24.69
N ASP A 151 27.41 -17.58 24.58
CA ASP A 151 28.24 -17.97 23.44
C ASP A 151 28.21 -19.50 23.26
N SER A 152 27.89 -19.99 22.05
CA SER A 152 28.54 -21.18 21.48
C SER A 152 28.12 -21.38 20.01
N ASN A 153 29.13 -21.42 19.14
CA ASN A 153 29.08 -21.73 17.71
C ASN A 153 29.18 -23.29 17.50
N PRO A 154 29.31 -23.85 16.28
CA PRO A 154 28.26 -24.57 15.56
C PRO A 154 28.61 -26.05 15.22
N ASP A 155 27.61 -26.91 15.05
CA ASP A 155 27.67 -28.19 14.29
C ASP A 155 26.23 -28.74 14.26
N GLY A 156 25.63 -29.37 13.25
CA GLY A 156 26.09 -30.16 12.11
C GLY A 156 25.13 -31.37 12.00
N GLY A 157 24.63 -31.73 10.81
CA GLY A 157 24.12 -33.10 10.54
C GLY A 157 22.67 -33.27 10.05
N LYS A 158 22.50 -34.22 9.12
CA LYS A 158 21.36 -34.54 8.23
C LYS A 158 20.61 -35.84 8.63
N GLY A 159 19.46 -36.08 7.98
CA GLY A 159 18.83 -37.40 7.71
C GLY A 159 17.33 -37.39 8.04
N ALA A 160 16.36 -37.45 7.10
CA ALA A 160 15.99 -38.44 6.06
C ALA A 160 15.42 -39.75 6.62
N ASP A 161 14.15 -40.06 6.32
CA ASP A 161 13.56 -41.41 6.28
C ASP A 161 12.35 -41.44 5.34
N GLU A 162 12.24 -42.55 4.59
CA GLU A 162 11.31 -42.86 3.49
C GLU A 162 10.15 -43.82 3.91
N ASP A 163 9.11 -43.86 3.05
CA ASP A 163 8.29 -45.03 2.63
C ASP A 163 7.08 -45.51 3.51
N PRO A 164 6.16 -46.41 3.03
CA PRO A 164 4.98 -46.04 2.21
C PRO A 164 3.66 -46.83 2.53
N THR A 165 2.68 -46.74 1.59
CA THR A 165 1.60 -47.71 1.23
C THR A 165 0.32 -47.74 2.11
N VAL A 166 -0.93 -48.03 1.68
CA VAL A 166 -1.67 -48.29 0.41
C VAL A 166 -3.17 -48.52 0.77
N ASN A 167 -4.07 -48.48 -0.24
CA ASN A 167 -5.50 -48.92 -0.30
C ASN A 167 -6.58 -47.94 0.20
N GLY A 168 -7.74 -47.74 -0.44
CA GLY A 168 -8.39 -48.34 -1.61
C GLY A 168 -9.92 -48.07 -1.58
N ASP A 169 -10.59 -48.22 -2.73
CA ASP A 169 -12.06 -48.26 -3.00
C ASP A 169 -12.90 -46.96 -2.89
N SER A 170 -14.00 -46.74 -3.62
CA SER A 170 -14.67 -47.40 -4.77
C SER A 170 -15.75 -46.44 -5.32
N SER A 171 -16.03 -46.54 -6.63
CA SER A 171 -17.22 -46.20 -7.44
C SER A 171 -18.52 -45.64 -6.81
N HIS A 172 -19.19 -44.70 -7.50
CA HIS A 172 -20.53 -44.93 -8.12
C HIS A 172 -20.98 -43.74 -9.01
N GLU A 173 -21.59 -44.10 -10.14
CA GLU A 173 -22.31 -43.26 -11.11
C GLU A 173 -23.82 -43.26 -10.81
N ASP A 174 -24.52 -42.23 -11.28
CA ASP A 174 -25.95 -42.15 -11.65
C ASP A 174 -26.04 -40.97 -12.65
N GLY A 175 -26.73 -40.96 -13.80
CA GLY A 175 -27.75 -41.82 -14.37
C GLY A 175 -28.85 -40.95 -15.04
N LYS A 176 -29.30 -41.36 -16.23
CA LYS A 176 -30.48 -40.96 -17.07
C LYS A 176 -30.33 -39.90 -18.18
N GLU A 177 -30.43 -40.26 -19.48
CA GLU A 177 -31.58 -40.80 -20.32
C GLU A 177 -32.45 -39.63 -20.86
N GLU A 178 -32.93 -39.52 -22.11
CA GLU A 178 -33.61 -40.42 -23.09
C GLU A 178 -33.38 -39.88 -24.56
N GLU A 179 -33.09 -40.70 -25.59
CA GLU A 179 -33.95 -41.33 -26.66
C GLU A 179 -34.54 -40.34 -27.71
N ASP A 180 -34.54 -40.51 -29.05
CA ASP A 180 -34.88 -41.67 -29.92
C ASP A 180 -34.35 -41.55 -31.39
N GLU A 181 -34.10 -42.72 -32.00
CA GLU A 181 -34.34 -43.24 -33.39
C GLU A 181 -34.47 -42.31 -34.64
N GLU A 182 -34.19 -42.66 -35.92
CA GLU A 182 -33.49 -43.69 -36.70
C GLU A 182 -33.66 -43.27 -38.20
N LYS A 183 -32.75 -43.69 -39.11
CA LYS A 183 -32.93 -44.02 -40.55
C LYS A 183 -32.08 -43.30 -41.61
N ASP A 184 -31.56 -44.18 -42.47
CA ASP A 184 -30.65 -44.05 -43.61
C ASP A 184 -31.05 -43.03 -44.70
N LYS A 185 -30.02 -42.44 -45.34
CA LYS A 185 -29.78 -42.52 -46.80
C LYS A 185 -28.51 -41.79 -47.24
N GLU A 186 -27.73 -42.52 -48.03
CA GLU A 186 -26.61 -42.18 -48.90
C GLU A 186 -26.79 -40.91 -49.76
N ILE A 187 -25.80 -40.00 -49.76
CA ILE A 187 -25.33 -39.26 -50.95
C ILE A 187 -23.81 -39.02 -50.81
N ASP A 188 -23.06 -39.63 -51.73
CA ASP A 188 -21.63 -39.41 -51.95
C ASP A 188 -21.40 -37.99 -52.51
N VAL A 189 -20.64 -37.17 -51.80
CA VAL A 189 -20.04 -35.94 -52.34
C VAL A 189 -18.54 -36.04 -52.09
N VAL A 190 -17.82 -36.56 -53.06
CA VAL A 190 -16.36 -36.46 -53.15
C VAL A 190 -15.99 -34.98 -53.26
N VAL A 191 -15.86 -34.29 -52.13
CA VAL A 191 -15.12 -33.04 -52.05
C VAL A 191 -13.65 -33.44 -52.06
N LYS A 192 -12.99 -33.30 -53.21
CA LYS A 192 -11.52 -33.21 -53.23
C LYS A 192 -11.15 -31.91 -52.53
N VAL A 193 -11.06 -31.96 -51.20
CA VAL A 193 -10.37 -30.93 -50.43
C VAL A 193 -8.91 -31.04 -50.82
N ASN A 194 -8.35 -29.90 -51.20
CA ASN A 194 -6.98 -29.77 -51.61
C ASN A 194 -6.12 -30.06 -50.37
N ASP A 195 -5.36 -31.16 -50.36
CA ASP A 195 -4.47 -31.60 -49.25
C ASP A 195 -3.57 -30.48 -48.69
N ARG A 196 -3.35 -29.41 -49.49
CA ARG A 196 -2.62 -28.22 -49.06
C ARG A 196 -3.33 -27.43 -47.95
N ASP A 197 -4.65 -27.38 -47.90
CA ASP A 197 -5.38 -26.55 -46.95
C ASP A 197 -5.44 -27.19 -45.56
N ASP A 198 -5.49 -28.52 -45.46
CA ASP A 198 -5.45 -29.25 -44.18
C ASP A 198 -4.06 -29.17 -43.52
N HIS A 199 -3.00 -29.27 -44.32
CA HIS A 199 -1.64 -29.06 -43.83
C HIS A 199 -1.40 -27.62 -43.37
N VAL A 200 -1.96 -26.64 -44.08
CA VAL A 200 -1.90 -25.23 -43.68
C VAL A 200 -2.71 -24.99 -42.40
N LEU A 201 -3.93 -25.53 -42.30
CA LEU A 201 -4.77 -25.40 -41.11
C LEU A 201 -4.15 -26.10 -39.89
N THR A 202 -3.58 -27.29 -40.07
CA THR A 202 -2.84 -28.01 -39.03
C THR A 202 -1.60 -27.25 -38.59
N LEU A 203 -0.87 -26.65 -39.53
CA LEU A 203 0.29 -25.81 -39.24
C LEU A 203 -0.13 -24.57 -38.43
N VAL A 204 -1.23 -23.91 -38.79
CA VAL A 204 -1.78 -22.76 -38.05
C VAL A 204 -2.23 -23.18 -36.65
N LEU A 205 -2.90 -24.33 -36.51
CA LEU A 205 -3.37 -24.85 -35.21
C LEU A 205 -2.23 -25.23 -34.25
N ILE A 206 -1.03 -25.52 -34.76
CA ILE A 206 0.15 -25.80 -33.92
C ILE A 206 0.96 -24.51 -33.69
N THR A 207 1.16 -23.72 -34.73
CA THR A 207 2.01 -22.50 -34.65
C THR A 207 1.36 -21.42 -33.80
N VAL A 208 0.04 -21.23 -33.86
CA VAL A 208 -0.64 -20.20 -33.07
C VAL A 208 -0.54 -20.48 -31.56
N PRO A 209 -0.86 -21.68 -31.04
CA PRO A 209 -0.65 -22.00 -29.63
C PRO A 209 0.82 -21.94 -29.22
N LEU A 210 1.77 -22.38 -30.06
CA LEU A 210 3.19 -22.28 -29.75
C LEU A 210 3.65 -20.82 -29.62
N VAL A 211 3.21 -19.94 -30.51
CA VAL A 211 3.50 -18.50 -30.43
C VAL A 211 2.86 -17.88 -29.18
N LEU A 212 1.62 -18.25 -28.85
CA LEU A 212 0.95 -17.78 -27.63
C LEU A 212 1.70 -18.24 -26.36
N ILE A 213 2.14 -19.50 -26.32
CA ILE A 213 2.95 -20.03 -25.21
C ILE A 213 4.26 -19.26 -25.07
N LEU A 214 4.96 -18.99 -26.17
CA LEU A 214 6.20 -18.18 -26.14
C LEU A 214 5.94 -16.76 -25.65
N CYS A 215 4.85 -16.12 -26.07
CA CYS A 215 4.44 -14.81 -25.56
C CYS A 215 4.16 -14.84 -24.05
N ILE A 216 3.43 -15.85 -23.57
CA ILE A 216 3.12 -16.01 -22.13
C ILE A 216 4.40 -16.22 -21.32
N LEU A 217 5.32 -17.07 -21.79
CA LEU A 217 6.61 -17.29 -21.14
C LEU A 217 7.46 -16.01 -21.10
N GLY A 218 7.43 -15.22 -22.17
CA GLY A 218 8.10 -13.91 -22.21
C GLY A 218 7.52 -12.93 -21.18
N VAL A 219 6.20 -12.84 -21.06
CA VAL A 219 5.52 -12.01 -20.05
C VAL A 219 5.86 -12.48 -18.63
N ILE A 220 5.81 -13.79 -18.38
CA ILE A 220 6.17 -14.38 -17.08
C ILE A 220 7.64 -14.07 -16.76
N TYR A 221 8.56 -14.21 -17.72
CA TYR A 221 9.97 -13.87 -17.53
C TYR A 221 10.17 -12.38 -17.22
N VAL A 222 9.45 -11.48 -17.90
CA VAL A 222 9.47 -10.04 -17.58
C VAL A 222 8.92 -9.77 -16.18
N ILE A 223 7.84 -10.43 -15.78
CA ILE A 223 7.29 -10.30 -14.42
C ILE A 223 8.30 -10.82 -13.38
N ILE A 224 8.88 -11.99 -13.58
CA ILE A 224 9.88 -12.55 -12.66
C ILE A 224 11.12 -11.67 -12.58
N SER A 225 11.65 -11.23 -13.72
CA SER A 225 12.83 -10.35 -13.75
C SER A 225 12.56 -8.97 -13.13
N THR A 226 11.36 -8.41 -13.32
CA THR A 226 10.96 -7.16 -12.63
C THR A 226 10.73 -7.35 -11.14
N LEU A 227 10.27 -8.52 -10.70
CA LEU A 227 10.15 -8.87 -9.29
C LEU A 227 11.50 -9.18 -8.62
N GLN A 228 12.45 -9.76 -9.36
CA GLN A 228 13.81 -10.02 -8.88
C GLN A 228 14.70 -8.77 -8.89
N ASN A 229 14.48 -7.84 -9.83
CA ASN A 229 15.17 -6.54 -9.88
C ASN A 229 14.62 -5.53 -8.87
N LYS A 230 13.40 -5.74 -8.36
CA LYS A 230 12.94 -5.08 -7.14
C LYS A 230 13.63 -5.78 -5.98
N GLU A 231 14.77 -5.22 -5.57
CA GLU A 231 15.58 -5.68 -4.45
C GLU A 231 14.73 -6.32 -3.34
N THR A 232 15.16 -7.48 -2.86
CA THR A 232 14.71 -8.09 -1.60
C THR A 232 14.34 -6.99 -0.60
N PRO A 233 13.16 -7.04 0.06
CA PRO A 233 12.94 -6.17 1.21
C PRO A 233 14.02 -6.53 2.21
N LYS A 234 15.05 -5.67 2.31
CA LYS A 234 16.02 -5.71 3.38
C LYS A 234 15.17 -5.61 4.63
N LEU A 235 14.99 -6.74 5.31
CA LEU A 235 14.33 -6.80 6.61
C LEU A 235 15.04 -5.74 7.44
N LEU A 236 14.37 -4.63 7.75
CA LEU A 236 14.94 -3.53 8.49
C LEU A 236 15.16 -3.98 9.93
N VAL A 237 16.23 -4.74 10.15
CA VAL A 237 16.82 -4.98 11.45
C VAL A 237 17.53 -3.70 11.86
N HIS A 238 16.75 -2.64 12.14
CA HIS A 238 17.27 -1.47 12.83
C HIS A 238 16.17 -0.77 13.65
N CYS A 239 15.53 -1.50 14.57
CA CYS A 239 14.53 -0.90 15.47
C CYS A 239 15.13 -0.08 16.63
N LYS A 240 16.32 0.55 16.47
CA LYS A 240 16.95 1.24 17.62
C LYS A 240 17.80 2.49 17.35
N ARG A 241 17.80 3.12 16.16
CA ARG A 241 18.67 4.32 16.03
C ARG A 241 18.14 5.52 15.25
N SER A 242 17.10 5.39 14.43
CA SER A 242 16.74 6.50 13.52
C SER A 242 15.75 7.53 14.08
N LEU A 243 15.15 7.30 15.26
CA LEU A 243 14.07 8.18 15.79
C LEU A 243 14.56 9.31 16.71
N GLN A 244 15.83 9.34 17.11
CA GLN A 244 16.38 10.38 17.99
C GLN A 244 17.10 11.53 17.27
N GLU A 245 17.32 11.45 15.96
CA GLU A 245 18.08 12.49 15.22
C GLU A 245 17.20 13.52 14.48
N TRP A 246 15.87 13.49 14.65
CA TRP A 246 14.94 14.45 14.03
C TRP A 246 14.26 15.38 15.06
N VAL A 247 15.00 15.79 16.09
CA VAL A 247 14.62 16.87 17.02
C VAL A 247 15.37 18.15 16.66
#